data_AF-A0A7Y5XTJ6-F1
#
_entry.id   AF-A0A7Y5XTJ6-F1
#
_cell.length_a   1.000
_cell.length_b   1.000
_cell.length_c   1.000
_cell.angle_alpha   90.00
_cell.angle_beta   90.00
_cell.angle_gamma   90.00
#
_symmetry.space_group_name_H-M   'P 1'
#
loop_
_entity.id
_entity.type
_entity.pdbx_description
1 polymer ?
#
loop_
_entity_poly.entity_id
_entity_poly.type
_entity_poly.pdbx_seq_one_letter_code
_entity_poly.pdbx_strand_id
1 'polypeptide(L)'
;TPEQVLGEPRPGRKLALTGDTAPSDRVVEAAYGADLLVHEATFCEDEADRARETEHSTALEAARVARDADVRLLALTHSSSRYGGGDVEREARAVFPETVVPRDFDLIEIPFPERGGPELRKRGARVPRAEVPSGP
;
A
#
# COMPACT_ATOMS: atom_id res chain seq x y z
N THR A 1 -10.25 30.73 26.28
CA THR A 1 -10.89 30.43 24.99
C THR A 1 -10.68 28.97 24.66
N PRO A 2 -11.41 28.37 23.70
CA PRO A 2 -11.17 26.99 23.29
C PRO A 2 -9.69 26.70 22.97
N GLU A 3 -8.96 27.68 22.42
CA GLU A 3 -7.52 27.53 22.11
C GLU A 3 -6.62 27.40 23.36
N GLN A 4 -7.09 27.74 24.56
CA GLN A 4 -6.33 27.57 25.81
C GLN A 4 -6.40 26.15 26.39
N VAL A 5 -7.25 25.29 25.83
CA VAL A 5 -7.48 23.90 26.29
C VAL A 5 -7.40 22.85 25.17
N LEU A 6 -7.30 23.28 23.91
CA LEU A 6 -7.10 22.41 22.76
C LEU A 6 -5.60 22.40 22.38
N GLY A 7 -5.02 21.20 22.24
CA GLY A 7 -3.67 21.03 21.70
C GLY A 7 -3.60 21.26 20.19
N GLU A 8 -2.41 21.12 19.61
CA GLU A 8 -2.23 21.25 18.15
C GLU A 8 -3.06 20.22 17.38
N PRO A 9 -3.61 20.59 16.20
CA PRO A 9 -4.30 19.66 15.33
C PRO A 9 -3.39 18.50 14.93
N ARG A 10 -3.84 17.27 15.16
CA ARG A 10 -3.10 16.06 14.81
C ARG A 10 -3.57 15.53 13.45
N PRO A 11 -2.68 15.36 12.46
CA PRO A 11 -3.07 14.82 11.17
C PRO A 11 -3.59 13.39 11.31
N GLY A 12 -4.67 13.09 10.60
CA GLY A 12 -5.23 11.74 10.54
C GLY A 12 -4.37 10.78 9.73
N ARG A 13 -4.71 9.49 9.79
CA ARG A 13 -4.14 8.46 8.91
C ARG A 13 -4.95 8.38 7.64
N LYS A 14 -4.30 8.29 6.49
CA LYS A 14 -4.95 8.12 5.18
C LYS A 14 -4.59 6.77 4.58
N LEU A 15 -5.62 5.97 4.28
CA LEU A 15 -5.50 4.69 3.59
C LEU A 15 -6.27 4.77 2.26
N ALA A 16 -5.67 4.31 1.17
CA ALA A 16 -6.34 4.09 -0.10
C ALA A 16 -6.31 2.60 -0.45
N LEU A 17 -7.44 2.07 -0.91
CA LEU A 17 -7.60 0.70 -1.41
C LEU A 17 -8.26 0.78 -2.78
N THR A 18 -7.60 0.28 -3.80
CA THR A 18 -8.10 0.41 -5.18
C THR A 18 -9.18 -0.60 -5.53
N GLY A 19 -9.06 -1.83 -5.02
CA GLY A 19 -9.72 -2.98 -5.64
C GLY A 19 -9.07 -3.32 -6.99
N ASP A 20 -9.74 -4.16 -7.77
CA ASP A 20 -9.29 -4.53 -9.12
C ASP A 20 -9.53 -3.37 -10.08
N THR A 21 -8.47 -2.93 -10.76
CA THR A 21 -8.50 -1.77 -11.64
C THR A 21 -7.27 -1.70 -12.53
N ALA A 22 -7.44 -1.14 -13.72
CA ALA A 22 -6.35 -0.63 -14.55
C ALA A 22 -5.77 0.67 -13.96
N PRO A 23 -4.50 1.00 -14.22
CA PRO A 23 -3.93 2.27 -13.75
C PRO A 23 -4.70 3.45 -14.34
N SER A 24 -5.06 4.43 -13.50
CA SER A 24 -5.75 5.63 -13.93
C SER A 24 -5.43 6.85 -13.07
N ASP A 25 -5.53 8.03 -13.66
CA ASP A 25 -5.31 9.30 -12.97
C ASP A 25 -6.24 9.48 -11.76
N ARG A 26 -7.45 8.89 -11.83
CA ARG A 26 -8.40 8.92 -10.70
C ARG A 26 -7.87 8.18 -9.48
N VAL A 27 -7.13 7.09 -9.67
CA VAL A 27 -6.50 6.37 -8.57
C VAL A 27 -5.40 7.23 -7.96
N VAL A 28 -4.60 7.91 -8.80
CA VAL A 28 -3.56 8.85 -8.34
C VAL A 28 -4.17 9.96 -7.50
N GLU A 29 -5.22 10.62 -8.00
CA GLU A 29 -5.92 11.69 -7.29
C GLU A 29 -6.52 11.23 -5.96
N ALA A 30 -7.18 10.06 -5.95
CA ALA A 30 -7.77 9.51 -4.73
C ALA A 30 -6.72 9.13 -3.69
N ALA A 31 -5.61 8.55 -4.13
CA ALA A 31 -4.52 8.08 -3.28
C ALA A 31 -3.57 9.21 -2.82
N TYR A 32 -3.67 10.42 -3.38
CA TYR A 32 -2.71 11.50 -3.14
C TYR A 32 -2.37 11.72 -1.65
N GLY A 33 -1.10 11.55 -1.26
CA GLY A 33 -0.63 11.74 0.12
C GLY A 33 -1.13 10.67 1.11
N ALA A 34 -1.53 9.48 0.65
CA ALA A 34 -1.91 8.39 1.54
C ALA A 34 -0.71 7.85 2.32
N ASP A 35 -0.92 7.48 3.59
CA ASP A 35 0.09 6.73 4.34
C ASP A 35 0.27 5.34 3.72
N LEU A 36 -0.82 4.67 3.35
CA LEU A 36 -0.78 3.37 2.68
C LEU A 36 -1.69 3.37 1.45
N LEU A 37 -1.14 2.92 0.32
CA LEU A 37 -1.90 2.51 -0.85
C LEU A 37 -1.85 0.99 -0.99
N VAL A 38 -3.01 0.35 -0.96
CA VAL A 38 -3.18 -1.06 -1.31
C VAL A 38 -3.67 -1.12 -2.75
N HIS A 39 -2.82 -1.64 -3.64
CA HIS A 39 -3.09 -1.70 -5.08
C HIS A 39 -3.00 -3.14 -5.58
N GLU A 40 -3.83 -3.49 -6.56
CA GLU A 40 -3.65 -4.76 -7.27
C GLU A 40 -2.40 -4.72 -8.16
N ALA A 41 -1.77 -5.87 -8.35
CA ALA A 41 -0.72 -6.08 -9.34
C ALA A 41 -0.88 -7.49 -9.92
N THR A 42 -1.98 -7.70 -10.65
CA THR A 42 -2.33 -9.01 -11.18
C THR A 42 -1.22 -9.56 -12.09
N PHE A 43 -0.53 -8.68 -12.82
CA PHE A 43 0.53 -9.04 -13.75
C PHE A 43 1.88 -8.35 -13.43
N CYS A 44 2.95 -8.89 -14.00
CA CYS A 44 4.21 -8.15 -14.16
C CYS A 44 4.23 -7.51 -15.56
N GLU A 45 5.22 -6.65 -15.83
CA GLU A 45 5.33 -5.89 -17.08
C GLU A 45 5.42 -6.78 -18.34
N ASP A 46 5.89 -8.02 -18.20
CA ASP A 46 5.95 -9.00 -19.28
C ASP A 46 4.59 -9.38 -19.86
N GLU A 47 3.51 -9.16 -19.10
CA GLU A 47 2.12 -9.40 -19.50
C GLU A 47 1.31 -8.08 -19.54
N ALA A 48 1.96 -6.93 -19.78
CA ALA A 48 1.30 -5.62 -19.80
C ALA A 48 0.11 -5.53 -20.80
N ASP A 49 0.22 -6.18 -21.96
CA ASP A 49 -0.90 -6.21 -22.93
C ASP A 49 -2.11 -6.93 -22.36
N ARG A 50 -1.88 -8.04 -21.66
CA ARG A 50 -2.94 -8.79 -21.00
C ARG A 50 -3.55 -8.02 -19.83
N ALA A 51 -2.74 -7.30 -19.06
CA ALA A 51 -3.23 -6.42 -18.00
C ALA A 51 -4.26 -5.42 -18.57
N ARG A 52 -3.93 -4.78 -19.70
CA ARG A 52 -4.85 -3.87 -20.39
C ARG A 52 -6.10 -4.55 -20.92
N GLU A 53 -5.97 -5.72 -21.55
CA GLU A 53 -7.11 -6.48 -22.07
C GLU A 53 -8.08 -6.95 -20.98
N THR A 54 -7.58 -7.18 -19.77
CA THR A 54 -8.36 -7.68 -18.63
C THR A 54 -8.68 -6.63 -17.58
N GLU A 55 -8.39 -5.35 -17.87
CA GLU A 55 -8.63 -4.20 -16.99
C GLU A 55 -7.97 -4.32 -15.60
N HIS A 56 -6.79 -4.93 -15.57
CA HIS A 56 -5.93 -5.10 -14.39
C HIS A 56 -4.67 -4.23 -14.51
N SER A 57 -3.88 -4.21 -13.44
CA SER A 57 -2.61 -3.47 -13.38
C SER A 57 -1.39 -4.38 -13.37
N THR A 58 -0.28 -3.90 -13.94
CA THR A 58 1.04 -4.48 -13.69
C THR A 58 1.65 -3.98 -12.38
N ALA A 59 2.62 -4.71 -11.83
CA ALA A 59 3.40 -4.27 -10.68
C ALA A 59 4.13 -2.94 -10.96
N LEU A 60 4.67 -2.78 -12.17
CA LEU A 60 5.31 -1.55 -12.63
C LEU A 60 4.31 -0.37 -12.68
N GLU A 61 3.10 -0.60 -13.18
CA GLU A 61 2.03 0.41 -13.25
C GLU A 61 1.55 0.83 -11.86
N ALA A 62 1.28 -0.12 -10.97
CA ALA A 62 0.91 0.16 -9.58
C ALA A 62 2.00 0.97 -8.85
N ALA A 63 3.28 0.67 -9.10
CA ALA A 63 4.40 1.43 -8.54
C ALA A 63 4.48 2.87 -9.07
N ARG A 64 4.16 3.10 -10.36
CA ARG A 64 4.06 4.46 -10.92
C ARG A 64 2.93 5.23 -10.28
N VAL A 65 1.76 4.61 -10.12
CA VAL A 65 0.61 5.21 -9.42
C VAL A 65 0.99 5.62 -7.99
N ALA A 66 1.68 4.76 -7.24
CA ALA A 66 2.13 5.07 -5.89
C ALA A 66 3.10 6.26 -5.83
N ARG A 67 4.10 6.28 -6.74
CA ARG A 67 5.04 7.39 -6.86
C ARG A 67 4.32 8.70 -7.19
N ASP A 68 3.44 8.68 -8.17
CA ASP A 68 2.75 9.87 -8.67
C ASP A 68 1.71 10.40 -7.67
N ALA A 69 1.18 9.51 -6.83
CA ALA A 69 0.28 9.85 -5.73
C ALA A 69 1.01 10.28 -4.43
N ASP A 70 2.34 10.32 -4.40
CA ASP A 70 3.12 10.70 -3.21
C ASP A 70 2.70 9.94 -1.93
N VAL A 71 2.52 8.61 -2.06
CA VAL A 71 2.14 7.76 -0.92
C VAL A 71 3.37 7.36 -0.11
N ARG A 72 3.19 7.00 1.16
CA ARG A 72 4.33 6.60 2.02
C ARG A 72 4.70 5.12 1.90
N LEU A 73 3.73 4.26 1.64
CA LEU A 73 3.94 2.83 1.43
C LEU A 73 2.96 2.28 0.38
N LEU A 74 3.47 1.44 -0.51
CA LEU A 74 2.69 0.65 -1.47
C LEU A 74 2.63 -0.80 -1.00
N ALA A 75 1.43 -1.34 -0.88
CA ALA A 75 1.18 -2.76 -0.66
C ALA A 75 0.54 -3.37 -1.90
N LEU A 76 1.26 -4.28 -2.55
CA LEU A 76 0.76 -4.99 -3.73
C LEU A 76 0.06 -6.28 -3.32
N THR A 77 -1.17 -6.43 -3.81
CA THR A 77 -2.01 -7.61 -3.59
C THR A 77 -2.58 -8.12 -4.92
N HIS A 78 -3.40 -9.17 -4.85
CA HIS A 78 -4.12 -9.73 -6.01
C HIS A 78 -3.20 -10.15 -7.17
N SER A 79 -1.98 -10.59 -6.86
CA SER A 79 -1.03 -11.05 -7.89
C SER A 79 -1.41 -12.44 -8.42
N SER A 80 -1.29 -12.65 -9.74
CA SER A 80 -1.47 -13.96 -10.34
C SER A 80 -0.54 -15.01 -9.72
N SER A 81 -1.04 -16.22 -9.49
CA SER A 81 -0.27 -17.35 -8.95
C SER A 81 0.91 -17.79 -9.83
N ARG A 82 1.04 -17.23 -11.05
CA ARG A 82 2.17 -17.41 -11.95
C ARG A 82 3.46 -16.78 -11.44
N TYR A 83 3.34 -15.70 -10.67
CA TYR A 83 4.48 -14.95 -10.18
C TYR A 83 4.75 -15.29 -8.71
N GLY A 84 6.03 -15.41 -8.37
CA GLY A 84 6.43 -15.37 -6.97
C GLY A 84 6.30 -13.95 -6.44
N GLY A 85 5.92 -13.77 -5.17
CA GLY A 85 5.82 -12.43 -4.57
C GLY A 85 7.12 -11.62 -4.66
N GLY A 86 8.29 -12.28 -4.69
CA GLY A 86 9.58 -11.61 -4.88
C GLY A 86 9.82 -11.08 -6.29
N ASP A 87 9.13 -11.59 -7.31
CA ASP A 87 9.21 -11.06 -8.68
C ASP A 87 8.41 -9.77 -8.80
N VAL A 88 7.16 -9.80 -8.30
CA VAL A 88 6.28 -8.63 -8.19
C VAL A 88 6.94 -7.51 -7.37
N GLU A 89 7.51 -7.86 -6.21
CA GLU A 89 8.20 -6.91 -5.33
C GLU A 89 9.40 -6.26 -6.01
N ARG A 90 10.23 -7.07 -6.70
CA ARG A 90 11.44 -6.58 -7.37
C ARG A 90 11.10 -5.59 -8.49
N GLU A 91 10.10 -5.90 -9.30
CA GLU A 91 9.67 -5.03 -10.39
C GLU A 91 9.14 -3.68 -9.87
N ALA A 92 8.23 -3.72 -8.91
CA ALA A 92 7.66 -2.52 -8.34
C ALA A 92 8.71 -1.65 -7.62
N ARG A 93 9.63 -2.26 -6.87
CA ARG A 93 10.72 -1.55 -6.18
C ARG A 93 11.71 -0.87 -7.11
N ALA A 94 11.77 -1.25 -8.38
CA ALA A 94 12.58 -0.53 -9.36
C ALA A 94 12.02 0.88 -9.65
N VAL A 95 10.73 1.12 -9.38
CA VAL A 95 10.06 2.42 -9.56
C VAL A 95 9.75 3.09 -8.23
N PHE A 96 9.29 2.32 -7.24
CA PHE A 96 8.88 2.81 -5.92
C PHE A 96 9.46 1.90 -4.82
N PRO A 97 10.62 2.25 -4.23
CA PRO A 97 11.33 1.38 -3.29
C PRO A 97 10.52 0.97 -2.04
N GLU A 98 9.62 1.83 -1.60
CA GLU A 98 8.72 1.72 -0.46
C GLU A 98 7.51 0.83 -0.81
N THR A 99 7.82 -0.33 -1.38
CA THR A 99 6.86 -1.36 -1.77
C THR A 99 7.02 -2.60 -0.92
N VAL A 100 5.89 -3.20 -0.57
CA VAL A 100 5.80 -4.52 0.04
C VAL A 100 4.78 -5.39 -0.72
N VAL A 101 4.96 -6.71 -0.67
CA VAL A 101 3.99 -7.70 -1.15
C VAL A 101 3.51 -8.50 0.07
N PRO A 102 2.43 -8.07 0.75
CA PRO A 102 1.90 -8.78 1.90
C PRO A 102 1.42 -10.17 1.51
N ARG A 103 1.64 -11.14 2.39
CA ARG A 103 1.08 -12.49 2.25
C ARG A 103 -0.08 -12.66 3.21
N ASP A 104 -0.83 -13.73 3.02
CA ASP A 104 -1.87 -14.15 3.94
C ASP A 104 -1.40 -14.10 5.40
N PHE A 105 -2.19 -13.39 6.21
CA PHE A 105 -1.96 -13.15 7.64
C PHE A 105 -0.78 -12.24 8.00
N ASP A 106 -0.14 -11.59 7.04
CA ASP A 106 0.71 -10.43 7.34
C ASP A 106 -0.18 -9.25 7.80
N LEU A 107 0.41 -8.34 8.57
CA LEU A 107 -0.28 -7.17 9.13
C LEU A 107 0.51 -5.92 8.77
N ILE A 108 -0.14 -4.87 8.28
CA ILE A 108 0.50 -3.56 8.11
C ILE A 108 0.02 -2.65 9.23
N GLU A 109 0.94 -2.17 10.05
CA GLU A 109 0.65 -1.14 11.03
C GLU A 109 0.76 0.24 10.40
N ILE A 110 -0.23 1.09 10.64
CA ILE A 110 -0.22 2.50 10.25
C ILE A 110 -0.29 3.33 11.54
N PRO A 111 0.86 3.76 12.09
CA PRO A 111 0.88 4.62 13.25
C PRO A 111 0.33 6.01 12.91
N PHE A 112 0.09 6.85 13.93
CA PHE A 112 -0.13 8.28 13.66
C PHE A 112 1.14 8.88 13.02
N PRO A 113 1.03 9.88 12.13
CA PRO A 113 2.18 10.42 11.39
C PRO A 113 3.36 10.87 12.27
N GLU A 114 3.08 11.36 13.48
CA GLU A 114 4.08 11.76 14.49
C GLU A 114 4.84 10.58 15.13
N ARG A 115 4.35 9.34 14.98
CA ARG A 115 4.89 8.11 15.56
C ARG A 115 5.65 7.24 14.56
N GLY A 116 5.75 7.65 13.30
CA GLY A 116 6.51 6.94 12.26
C GLY A 116 5.71 6.69 10.97
N GLY A 117 6.31 5.90 10.08
CA GLY A 117 5.68 5.45 8.83
C GLY A 117 5.01 4.08 8.96
N PRO A 118 4.25 3.65 7.95
CA PRO A 118 3.66 2.31 7.94
C PRO A 118 4.70 1.19 7.90
N GLU A 119 4.41 0.06 8.53
CA GLU A 119 5.34 -1.08 8.64
C GLU A 119 4.63 -2.42 8.42
N LEU A 120 5.23 -3.30 7.60
CA LEU A 120 4.78 -4.68 7.41
C LEU A 120 5.30 -5.61 8.52
N ARG A 121 4.38 -6.19 9.29
CA ARG A 121 4.61 -7.26 10.26
C ARG A 121 4.24 -8.62 9.69
N LYS A 122 5.26 -9.40 9.32
CA LYS A 122 5.08 -10.75 8.77
C LYS A 122 4.38 -11.67 9.77
N ARG A 123 3.32 -12.35 9.35
CA ARG A 123 2.45 -13.22 10.18
C ARG A 123 1.86 -12.51 11.41
N GLY A 124 1.79 -11.18 11.41
CA GLY A 124 1.33 -10.38 12.55
C GLY A 124 -0.13 -10.67 12.95
N ALA A 125 -0.97 -11.09 12.01
CA ALA A 125 -2.37 -11.43 12.29
C ALA A 125 -2.55 -12.82 12.95
N ARG A 126 -1.47 -13.61 13.11
CA ARG A 126 -1.51 -14.91 13.81
C ARG A 126 -1.21 -14.81 15.30
N VAL A 127 -0.79 -13.63 15.77
CA VAL A 127 -0.57 -13.36 17.19
C VAL A 127 -1.92 -12.93 17.80
N PRO A 128 -2.40 -13.56 18.89
CA PRO A 128 -3.63 -13.15 19.55
C PRO A 128 -3.58 -11.66 19.92
N ARG A 129 -4.66 -10.93 19.67
CA ARG A 129 -4.74 -9.47 19.90
C ARG A 129 -4.43 -9.05 21.35
N ALA A 130 -4.53 -9.98 22.30
CA ALA A 130 -4.17 -9.80 23.71
C ALA A 130 -2.65 -9.69 23.97
N GLU A 131 -1.82 -10.16 23.03
CA GLU A 131 -0.36 -10.17 23.12
C GLU A 131 0.29 -9.02 22.32
N VAL A 132 -0.51 -8.23 21.60
CA VAL A 132 -0.03 -7.00 20.95
C VAL A 132 0.14 -5.95 22.05
N PRO A 133 1.36 -5.44 22.30
CA PRO A 133 1.57 -4.40 23.29
C PRO A 133 0.64 -3.23 22.97
N SER A 134 -0.14 -2.78 23.97
CA SER A 134 -0.78 -1.49 23.86
C SER A 134 0.34 -0.47 23.66
N GLY A 135 0.33 0.19 22.50
CA GLY A 135 1.31 1.23 22.20
C GLY A 135 1.32 2.30 23.30
N PRO A 136 2.41 3.08 23.42
CA PRO A 136 2.54 4.09 24.47
C PRO A 136 1.44 5.16 24.39
#